data_AF-A0A1B8ZEG0-F1
#
_entry.id   AF-A0A1B8ZEG0-F1
#
_cell.length_a   1.000
_cell.length_b   1.000
_cell.length_c   1.000
_cell.angle_alpha   90.00
_cell.angle_beta   90.00
_cell.angle_gamma   90.00
#
_symmetry.space_group_name_H-M   'P 1'
#
loop_
_entity.id
_entity.type
_entity.pdbx_description
1 polymer ?
#
loop_
_entity_poly.entity_id
_entity_poly.type
_entity_poly.pdbx_seq_one_letter_code
_entity_poly.pdbx_strand_id
1 'polypeptide(L)'
;MKNLLILLLLVCISCKKAKSLNTANEKASIVSVTNNTKENLYTEVLNINKEADYNLNKQVQKLDLNYKSLIVKIRYISERAYISIENNKKEFVSWKPVHINFFYDISPELAEKDIHILLKENDPSEGYLLFPSFTEQFSTYSLYHFKKDSFNFIGTYEVSEFVKGTFSFDENFKDVFIHSSPSKKLKLSHIEQNQDEKFDNMDEDIKLLNGKVEENRLPGIILL
;
A
#
# COMPACT_ATOMS: atom_id res chain seq x y z
N MET A 1 -3.00 -60.79 -22.66
CA MET A 1 -2.48 -59.40 -22.70
C MET A 1 -3.52 -58.46 -23.32
N LYS A 2 -4.66 -58.28 -22.65
CA LYS A 2 -5.74 -57.34 -23.00
C LYS A 2 -6.33 -56.90 -21.68
N ASN A 3 -5.61 -56.06 -20.96
CA ASN A 3 -6.07 -55.34 -19.77
C ASN A 3 -5.08 -54.27 -19.30
N LEU A 4 -3.94 -54.11 -20.00
CA LEU A 4 -2.95 -53.06 -19.74
C LEU A 4 -3.06 -51.87 -20.73
N LEU A 5 -4.26 -51.61 -21.27
CA LEU A 5 -4.50 -50.51 -22.22
C LEU A 5 -5.62 -49.55 -21.80
N ILE A 6 -6.30 -49.80 -20.68
CA ILE A 6 -7.41 -48.96 -20.20
C ILE A 6 -6.97 -47.99 -19.09
N LEU A 7 -5.78 -48.17 -18.51
CA LEU A 7 -5.29 -47.31 -17.43
C LEU A 7 -4.50 -46.07 -17.90
N LEU A 8 -4.21 -45.95 -19.21
CA LEU A 8 -3.38 -44.87 -19.76
C LEU A 8 -4.17 -43.79 -20.53
N LEU A 9 -5.50 -43.77 -20.38
CA LEU A 9 -6.41 -42.88 -21.12
C LEU A 9 -7.19 -41.89 -20.23
N LEU A 10 -6.74 -41.68 -18.98
CA LEU A 10 -7.36 -40.76 -18.01
C LEU A 10 -6.48 -39.56 -17.62
N VAL A 11 -5.35 -39.33 -18.30
CA VAL A 11 -4.42 -38.22 -17.97
C VAL A 11 -4.63 -36.95 -18.82
N CYS A 12 -5.59 -36.91 -19.75
CA CYS A 12 -5.68 -35.82 -20.73
C CYS A 12 -6.83 -34.80 -20.58
N ILE A 13 -7.59 -34.74 -19.48
CA ILE A 13 -8.68 -33.75 -19.36
C ILE A 13 -8.73 -33.08 -17.97
N SER A 14 -7.81 -32.16 -17.72
CA SER A 14 -8.10 -30.96 -16.91
C SER A 14 -7.15 -29.80 -17.22
N CYS A 15 -7.09 -29.41 -18.50
CA CYS A 15 -6.87 -28.01 -18.83
C CYS A 15 -8.21 -27.27 -18.62
N LYS A 16 -8.53 -26.92 -17.37
CA LYS A 16 -9.52 -25.86 -17.14
C LYS A 16 -8.88 -24.57 -17.63
N LYS A 17 -9.30 -24.10 -18.81
CA LYS A 17 -9.12 -22.71 -19.24
C LYS A 17 -9.45 -21.82 -18.04
N ALA A 18 -8.45 -21.12 -17.52
CA ALA A 18 -8.68 -19.97 -16.68
C ALA A 18 -9.57 -19.03 -17.52
N LYS A 19 -10.83 -18.88 -17.11
CA LYS A 19 -11.67 -17.81 -17.61
C LYS A 19 -10.91 -16.53 -17.24
N SER A 20 -10.41 -15.83 -18.26
CA SER A 20 -10.00 -14.45 -18.12
C SER A 20 -11.12 -13.72 -17.40
N LEU A 21 -10.86 -13.31 -16.16
CA LEU A 21 -11.79 -12.46 -15.45
C LEU A 21 -11.81 -11.16 -16.25
N ASN A 22 -12.94 -10.93 -16.92
CA ASN A 22 -13.20 -9.68 -17.60
C ASN A 22 -12.97 -8.54 -16.63
N THR A 23 -12.18 -7.56 -17.07
CA THR A 23 -12.10 -6.21 -16.55
C THR A 23 -13.48 -5.58 -16.69
N ALA A 24 -14.39 -5.91 -15.76
CA ALA A 24 -15.59 -5.14 -15.56
C ALA A 24 -15.15 -3.86 -14.85
N ASN A 25 -15.23 -2.76 -15.58
CA ASN A 25 -15.05 -1.41 -15.09
C ASN A 25 -16.19 -1.15 -14.08
N GLU A 26 -15.99 -1.59 -12.84
CA GLU A 26 -16.94 -1.42 -11.76
C GLU A 26 -16.85 0.04 -11.33
N LYS A 27 -17.74 0.88 -11.89
CA LYS A 27 -17.96 2.23 -11.41
C LYS A 27 -18.33 2.12 -9.93
N ALA A 28 -17.40 2.49 -9.07
CA ALA A 28 -17.65 2.64 -7.65
C ALA A 28 -18.86 3.55 -7.45
N SER A 29 -19.92 3.01 -6.87
CA SER A 29 -21.10 3.79 -6.49
C SER A 29 -20.70 4.76 -5.40
N ILE A 30 -20.82 6.05 -5.72
CA ILE A 30 -20.67 7.16 -4.79
C ILE A 30 -21.87 7.10 -3.83
N VAL A 31 -21.66 6.59 -2.62
CA VAL A 31 -22.64 6.68 -1.54
C VAL A 31 -22.29 7.90 -0.69
N SER A 32 -23.02 8.99 -0.90
CA SER A 32 -23.06 10.13 0.02
C SER A 32 -23.90 9.74 1.24
N VAL A 33 -23.25 9.30 2.32
CA VAL A 33 -23.90 9.10 3.63
C VAL A 33 -24.09 10.46 4.29
N THR A 34 -25.28 10.76 4.83
CA THR A 34 -25.64 12.04 5.47
C THR A 34 -25.47 11.97 7.01
N ASN A 35 -24.81 13.01 7.54
CA ASN A 35 -24.62 13.60 8.89
C ASN A 35 -25.23 12.88 10.13
N ASN A 36 -24.50 12.62 11.23
CA ASN A 36 -24.14 13.64 12.24
C ASN A 36 -23.07 13.22 13.30
N THR A 37 -22.17 12.29 12.98
CA THR A 37 -21.00 11.91 13.83
C THR A 37 -19.67 11.99 13.07
N LYS A 38 -19.68 12.64 11.91
CA LYS A 38 -18.64 12.56 10.88
C LYS A 38 -17.35 13.31 11.18
N GLU A 39 -17.29 14.11 12.24
CA GLU A 39 -16.09 14.92 12.50
C GLU A 39 -14.83 14.06 12.66
N ASN A 40 -14.92 12.79 13.05
CA ASN A 40 -13.74 11.95 13.28
C ASN A 40 -13.71 10.70 12.39
N LEU A 41 -14.47 10.69 11.29
CA LEU A 41 -14.52 9.58 10.35
C LEU A 41 -13.68 9.88 9.11
N TYR A 42 -12.67 9.05 8.88
CA TYR A 42 -11.82 9.04 7.70
C TYR A 42 -12.29 7.94 6.76
N THR A 43 -12.48 8.25 5.49
CA THR A 43 -12.98 7.30 4.49
C THR A 43 -11.99 7.14 3.36
N GLU A 44 -11.90 5.94 2.82
CA GLU A 44 -11.03 5.66 1.69
C GLU A 44 -11.35 6.52 0.48
N VAL A 45 -10.31 7.12 -0.09
CA VAL A 45 -10.43 7.82 -1.37
C VAL A 45 -10.27 6.83 -2.51
N LEU A 46 -11.14 6.99 -3.51
CA LEU A 46 -11.16 6.14 -4.69
C LEU A 46 -10.50 6.85 -5.88
N ASN A 47 -10.18 6.08 -6.92
CA ASN A 47 -9.58 6.57 -8.16
C ASN A 47 -8.19 7.20 -7.96
N ILE A 48 -7.37 6.61 -7.09
CA ILE A 48 -5.96 6.96 -6.93
C ILE A 48 -5.23 6.65 -8.24
N ASN A 49 -4.54 7.64 -8.81
CA ASN A 49 -3.68 7.43 -9.95
C ASN A 49 -2.33 6.88 -9.49
N LYS A 50 -1.84 5.82 -10.12
CA LYS A 50 -0.64 5.09 -9.71
C LYS A 50 0.47 5.22 -10.75
N GLU A 51 1.68 5.44 -10.30
CA GLU A 51 2.88 5.40 -11.13
C GLU A 51 3.94 4.54 -10.43
N ALA A 52 4.34 3.43 -11.04
CA ALA A 52 5.24 2.46 -10.42
C ALA A 52 6.40 2.06 -11.35
N ASP A 53 7.52 1.65 -10.75
CA ASP A 53 8.70 1.12 -11.42
C ASP A 53 9.42 0.12 -10.51
N TYR A 54 9.16 -1.17 -10.76
CA TYR A 54 9.68 -2.33 -10.02
C TYR A 54 10.85 -3.01 -10.72
N ASN A 55 11.59 -2.29 -11.55
CA ASN A 55 12.72 -2.87 -12.25
C ASN A 55 13.76 -3.42 -11.25
N LEU A 56 13.89 -4.74 -11.17
CA LEU A 56 14.79 -5.45 -10.25
C LEU A 56 16.27 -5.13 -10.49
N ASN A 57 16.62 -4.53 -11.63
CA ASN A 57 17.98 -4.07 -11.92
C ASN A 57 18.31 -2.71 -11.28
N LYS A 58 17.32 -2.02 -10.68
CA LYS A 58 17.52 -0.75 -9.98
C LYS A 58 17.75 -0.97 -8.49
N GLN A 59 18.58 -0.11 -7.90
CA GLN A 59 18.81 -0.10 -6.44
C GLN A 59 17.57 0.34 -5.66
N VAL A 60 16.77 1.26 -6.23
CA VAL A 60 15.55 1.79 -5.64
C VAL A 60 14.38 1.58 -6.60
N GLN A 61 13.37 0.86 -6.14
CA GLN A 61 12.09 0.72 -6.84
C GLN A 61 11.09 1.76 -6.31
N LYS A 62 10.08 2.12 -7.11
CA LYS A 62 9.14 3.17 -6.72
C LYS A 62 7.67 2.82 -6.96
N LEU A 63 6.83 3.41 -6.11
CA LEU A 63 5.40 3.53 -6.24
C LEU A 63 4.98 4.93 -5.80
N ASP A 64 4.29 5.67 -6.67
CA ASP A 64 3.71 6.98 -6.37
C ASP A 64 2.17 6.88 -6.50
N LEU A 65 1.47 7.21 -5.42
CA LEU A 65 0.01 7.24 -5.33
C LEU A 65 -0.46 8.70 -5.34
N ASN A 66 -1.20 9.08 -6.38
CA ASN A 66 -1.58 10.46 -6.63
C ASN A 66 -3.10 10.63 -6.42
N TYR A 67 -3.48 11.57 -5.56
CA TYR A 67 -4.86 11.96 -5.33
C TYR A 67 -4.99 13.47 -5.10
N LYS A 68 -5.61 14.17 -6.05
CA LYS A 68 -5.70 15.65 -6.05
C LYS A 68 -4.32 16.30 -5.87
N SER A 69 -4.12 17.02 -4.77
CA SER A 69 -2.85 17.68 -4.43
C SER A 69 -1.90 16.79 -3.61
N LEU A 70 -2.37 15.63 -3.15
CA LEU A 70 -1.62 14.68 -2.33
C LEU A 70 -0.86 13.68 -3.21
N ILE A 71 0.41 13.47 -2.91
CA ILE A 71 1.23 12.42 -3.51
C ILE A 71 1.87 11.62 -2.37
N VAL A 72 1.51 10.34 -2.26
CA VAL A 72 2.16 9.40 -1.34
C VAL A 72 3.22 8.64 -2.13
N LYS A 73 4.48 8.87 -1.80
CA LYS A 73 5.64 8.29 -2.47
C LYS A 73 6.19 7.16 -1.61
N ILE A 74 6.32 5.98 -2.19
CA ILE A 74 6.86 4.80 -1.53
C ILE A 74 8.06 4.31 -2.34
N ARG A 75 9.15 4.01 -1.64
CA ARG A 75 10.39 3.53 -2.24
C ARG A 75 10.80 2.24 -1.56
N TYR A 76 11.28 1.29 -2.35
CA TYR A 76 11.69 -0.02 -1.88
C TYR A 76 13.17 -0.25 -2.16
N ILE A 77 13.87 -0.76 -1.15
CA ILE A 77 15.26 -1.22 -1.24
C ILE A 77 15.29 -2.63 -0.65
N SER A 78 15.39 -3.65 -1.51
CA SER A 78 15.22 -5.04 -1.08
C SER A 78 13.87 -5.18 -0.32
N GLU A 79 13.90 -5.60 0.95
CA GLU A 79 12.70 -5.76 1.78
C GLU A 79 12.34 -4.52 2.61
N ARG A 80 13.10 -3.42 2.49
CA ARG A 80 12.83 -2.17 3.21
C ARG A 80 11.91 -1.27 2.39
N ALA A 81 10.97 -0.61 3.07
CA ALA A 81 10.13 0.41 2.47
C ALA A 81 10.29 1.76 3.18
N TYR A 82 10.21 2.83 2.40
CA TYR A 82 10.28 4.21 2.85
C TYR A 82 9.13 5.01 2.26
N ILE A 83 8.62 5.98 3.03
CA ILE A 83 7.50 6.82 2.63
C ILE A 83 7.83 8.31 2.76
N SER A 84 7.41 9.08 1.77
CA SER A 84 7.34 10.54 1.83
C SER A 84 5.98 10.98 1.28
N ILE A 85 5.48 12.09 1.77
CA ILE A 85 4.21 12.67 1.33
C ILE A 85 4.47 14.08 0.84
N GLU A 86 3.90 14.42 -0.31
CA GLU A 86 3.79 15.79 -0.80
C GLU A 86 2.33 16.23 -0.78
N ASN A 87 2.11 17.50 -0.46
CA ASN A 87 0.80 18.13 -0.61
C ASN A 87 0.98 19.50 -1.28
N ASN A 88 0.21 19.75 -2.34
CA ASN A 88 0.33 20.95 -3.17
C ASN A 88 1.76 21.14 -3.73
N LYS A 89 2.39 20.04 -4.16
CA LYS A 89 3.77 20.01 -4.71
C LYS A 89 4.85 20.49 -3.72
N LYS A 90 4.54 20.50 -2.43
CA LYS A 90 5.49 20.79 -1.36
C LYS A 90 5.67 19.55 -0.52
N GLU A 91 6.88 19.37 -0.01
CA GLU A 91 7.14 18.36 1.00
C GLU A 91 6.18 18.54 2.18
N PHE A 92 5.53 17.45 2.58
CA PHE A 92 4.54 17.39 3.64
C PHE A 92 4.97 16.43 4.75
N VAL A 93 5.57 15.30 4.36
CA VAL A 93 6.26 14.35 5.23
C VAL A 93 7.57 13.97 4.53
N SER A 94 8.70 14.26 5.18
CA SER A 94 10.02 13.82 4.71
C SER A 94 10.14 12.29 4.82
N TRP A 95 11.11 11.70 4.12
CA TRP A 95 11.29 10.25 4.08
C TRP A 95 11.37 9.62 5.47
N LYS A 96 10.52 8.62 5.71
CA LYS A 96 10.53 7.79 6.91
C LYS A 96 10.52 6.31 6.54
N PRO A 97 11.15 5.43 7.34
CA PRO A 97 10.92 4.00 7.22
C PRO A 97 9.44 3.67 7.45
N VAL A 98 8.97 2.60 6.83
CA VAL A 98 7.61 2.08 7.02
C VAL A 98 7.60 0.58 6.79
N HIS A 99 6.83 -0.15 7.60
CA HIS A 99 6.55 -1.56 7.37
C HIS A 99 5.46 -1.74 6.30
N ILE A 100 5.85 -2.32 5.17
CA ILE A 100 4.95 -2.75 4.11
C ILE A 100 5.37 -4.16 3.73
N ASN A 101 4.54 -5.15 4.05
CA ASN A 101 4.81 -6.53 3.67
C ASN A 101 3.96 -6.89 2.47
N PHE A 102 4.63 -7.13 1.34
CA PHE A 102 4.03 -7.78 0.20
C PHE A 102 4.11 -9.29 0.40
N PHE A 103 2.99 -9.98 0.31
CA PHE A 103 2.93 -11.43 0.43
C PHE A 103 4.01 -12.08 -0.46
N TYR A 104 4.75 -13.05 0.10
CA TYR A 104 5.53 -13.99 -0.70
C TYR A 104 4.57 -14.67 -1.68
N ASP A 105 4.87 -14.63 -2.98
CA ASP A 105 4.04 -15.09 -4.11
C ASP A 105 3.02 -14.11 -4.71
N ILE A 106 2.92 -12.87 -4.22
CA ILE A 106 2.07 -11.85 -4.84
C ILE A 106 2.90 -10.88 -5.68
N SER A 107 2.41 -10.59 -6.89
CA SER A 107 3.06 -9.59 -7.75
C SER A 107 2.94 -8.19 -7.13
N PRO A 108 3.92 -7.30 -7.30
CA PRO A 108 3.85 -5.93 -6.78
C PRO A 108 2.53 -5.23 -7.13
N GLU A 109 2.01 -5.40 -8.34
CA GLU A 109 0.77 -4.77 -8.82
C GLU A 109 -0.48 -5.24 -8.07
N LEU A 110 -0.47 -6.47 -7.55
CA LEU A 110 -1.56 -6.99 -6.74
C LEU A 110 -1.44 -6.47 -5.30
N ALA A 111 -0.23 -6.39 -4.76
CA ALA A 111 0.01 -5.93 -3.40
C ALA A 111 -0.30 -4.43 -3.24
N GLU A 112 -0.05 -3.62 -4.28
CA GLU A 112 -0.48 -2.21 -4.36
C GLU A 112 -1.98 -1.96 -4.21
N LYS A 113 -2.81 -2.95 -4.55
CA LYS A 113 -4.28 -2.79 -4.46
C LYS A 113 -4.76 -2.81 -3.02
N ASP A 114 -3.89 -3.23 -2.11
CA ASP A 114 -4.15 -3.38 -0.68
C ASP A 114 -3.55 -2.20 0.13
N ILE A 115 -3.17 -1.12 -0.56
CA ILE A 115 -2.75 0.15 0.05
C ILE A 115 -3.94 1.11 -0.01
N HIS A 116 -4.34 1.63 1.15
CA HIS A 116 -5.52 2.48 1.27
C HIS A 116 -5.18 3.85 1.87
N ILE A 117 -5.71 4.92 1.26
CA ILE A 117 -5.58 6.29 1.75
C ILE A 117 -6.95 6.71 2.30
N LEU A 118 -7.03 7.03 3.59
CA LEU A 118 -8.25 7.47 4.25
C LEU A 118 -8.17 8.97 4.56
N LEU A 119 -9.09 9.75 4.02
CA LEU A 119 -9.16 11.19 4.26
C LEU A 119 -10.50 11.56 4.93
N LYS A 120 -10.47 12.61 5.74
CA LYS A 120 -11.69 13.25 6.24
C LYS A 120 -12.19 14.22 5.18
N GLU A 121 -13.39 14.00 4.67
CA GLU A 121 -14.05 14.87 3.67
C GLU A 121 -13.19 15.15 2.41
N ASN A 122 -12.28 14.25 2.06
CA ASN A 122 -11.28 14.40 1.00
C ASN A 122 -10.31 15.60 1.18
N ASP A 123 -10.10 16.04 2.42
CA ASP A 123 -9.07 17.01 2.79
C ASP A 123 -7.69 16.29 2.86
N PRO A 124 -6.69 16.71 2.05
CA PRO A 124 -5.35 16.12 2.07
C PRO A 124 -4.43 16.68 3.17
N SER A 125 -4.91 17.57 4.05
CA SER A 125 -4.11 18.16 5.13
C SER A 125 -3.78 17.18 6.27
N GLU A 126 -4.53 16.09 6.39
CA GLU A 126 -4.34 15.05 7.40
C GLU A 126 -5.09 13.80 6.95
N GLY A 127 -4.59 12.62 7.34
CA GLY A 127 -5.25 11.37 6.98
C GLY A 127 -4.52 10.15 7.48
N TYR A 128 -5.03 9.00 7.07
CA TYR A 128 -4.51 7.72 7.46
C TYR A 128 -4.10 6.88 6.25
N LEU A 129 -3.07 6.07 6.44
CA LEU A 129 -2.59 5.10 5.46
C LEU A 129 -2.69 3.70 6.07
N LEU A 130 -3.31 2.78 5.33
CA LEU A 130 -3.30 1.35 5.63
C LEU A 130 -2.36 0.67 4.65
N PHE A 131 -1.37 -0.01 5.18
CA PHE A 131 -0.46 -0.86 4.40
C PHE A 131 -0.69 -2.33 4.72
N PRO A 132 -0.57 -3.23 3.74
CA PRO A 132 -0.59 -4.65 4.02
C PRO A 132 0.55 -5.02 4.98
N SER A 133 0.22 -5.84 5.97
CA SER A 133 1.12 -6.35 7.01
C SER A 133 1.06 -7.88 7.10
N PHE A 134 1.82 -8.50 7.99
CA PHE A 134 1.97 -9.96 8.07
C PHE A 134 1.30 -10.59 9.30
N THR A 135 0.44 -11.57 9.02
CA THR A 135 0.28 -12.79 9.83
C THR A 135 0.10 -13.99 8.89
N GLU A 136 0.51 -15.19 9.28
CA GLU A 136 0.39 -16.41 8.46
C GLU A 136 -1.06 -16.85 8.20
N GLN A 137 -2.01 -16.34 8.99
CA GLN A 137 -3.37 -16.86 9.06
C GLN A 137 -4.43 -15.89 8.52
N PHE A 138 -4.19 -14.58 8.66
CA PHE A 138 -5.16 -13.55 8.35
C PHE A 138 -4.52 -12.35 7.63
N SER A 139 -5.31 -11.69 6.76
CA SER A 139 -4.92 -10.40 6.20
C SER A 139 -4.83 -9.38 7.33
N THR A 140 -3.70 -8.68 7.43
CA THR A 140 -3.50 -7.62 8.42
C THR A 140 -3.07 -6.32 7.75
N TYR A 141 -3.38 -5.21 8.41
CA TYR A 141 -3.06 -3.88 7.94
C TYR A 141 -2.39 -3.06 9.04
N SER A 142 -1.23 -2.50 8.74
CA SER A 142 -0.59 -1.49 9.58
C SER A 142 -1.20 -0.13 9.27
N LEU A 143 -1.77 0.52 10.29
CA LEU A 143 -2.38 1.84 10.20
C LEU A 143 -1.38 2.92 10.62
N TYR A 144 -1.20 3.93 9.79
CA TYR A 144 -0.36 5.09 10.07
C TYR A 144 -1.17 6.36 9.93
N HIS A 145 -0.91 7.32 10.80
CA HIS A 145 -1.47 8.66 10.74
C HIS A 145 -0.45 9.63 10.13
N PHE A 146 -0.86 10.38 9.12
CA PHE A 146 -0.05 11.43 8.51
C PHE A 146 -0.69 12.80 8.69
N LYS A 147 0.15 13.78 8.99
CA LYS A 147 -0.14 15.21 8.94
C LYS A 147 1.15 15.95 8.64
N LYS A 148 1.10 17.28 8.55
CA LYS A 148 2.29 18.07 8.23
C LYS A 148 3.45 17.73 9.19
N ASP A 149 4.60 17.40 8.62
CA ASP A 149 5.86 17.07 9.30
C ASP A 149 5.79 15.81 10.20
N SER A 150 4.70 15.02 10.11
CA SER A 150 4.43 13.90 11.02
C SER A 150 3.84 12.70 10.29
N PHE A 151 4.39 11.53 10.61
CA PHE A 151 3.92 10.23 10.14
C PHE A 151 4.22 9.23 11.24
N ASN A 152 3.16 8.68 11.83
CA ASN A 152 3.22 7.90 13.06
C ASN A 152 2.41 6.61 12.91
N PHE A 153 2.98 5.50 13.33
CA PHE A 153 2.26 4.24 13.46
C PHE A 153 1.18 4.34 14.55
N ILE A 154 0.01 3.76 14.30
CA ILE A 154 -1.15 3.77 15.20
C ILE A 154 -1.44 2.38 15.74
N GLY A 155 -1.34 1.34 14.90
CA GLY A 155 -1.62 -0.03 15.29
C GLY A 155 -1.75 -0.96 14.09
N THR A 156 -1.78 -2.26 14.37
CA THR A 156 -2.06 -3.29 13.36
C THR A 156 -3.49 -3.81 13.53
N TYR A 157 -4.16 -4.04 12.40
CA TYR A 157 -5.56 -4.45 12.35
C TYR A 157 -5.74 -5.71 11.51
N GLU A 158 -6.41 -6.70 12.06
CA GLU A 158 -6.62 -8.02 11.45
C GLU A 158 -8.03 -8.16 10.87
N VAL A 159 -8.11 -8.80 9.70
CA VAL A 159 -9.37 -9.22 9.08
C VAL A 159 -9.55 -10.73 9.25
N SER A 160 -10.58 -11.11 10.01
CA SER A 160 -10.91 -12.52 10.27
C SER A 160 -11.50 -13.27 9.06
N GLU A 161 -11.88 -12.55 7.99
CA GLU A 161 -12.46 -13.12 6.77
C GLU A 161 -11.93 -12.40 5.51
N PHE A 162 -11.63 -13.14 4.43
CA PHE A 162 -11.22 -12.53 3.17
C PHE A 162 -12.40 -11.79 2.51
N VAL A 163 -12.47 -10.48 2.73
CA VAL A 163 -13.54 -9.62 2.22
C VAL A 163 -12.95 -8.41 1.53
N LYS A 164 -13.43 -8.15 0.31
CA LYS A 164 -13.12 -6.93 -0.44
C LYS A 164 -14.12 -5.83 -0.09
N GLY A 165 -13.64 -4.59 -0.06
CA GLY A 165 -14.49 -3.44 0.20
C GLY A 165 -13.66 -2.17 0.30
N THR A 166 -14.31 -1.07 0.67
CA THR A 166 -13.63 0.18 0.97
C THR A 166 -13.38 0.33 2.46
N PHE A 167 -12.34 1.05 2.84
CA PHE A 167 -11.94 1.20 4.23
C PHE A 167 -12.45 2.49 4.86
N SER A 168 -12.63 2.47 6.17
CA SER A 168 -12.83 3.67 6.98
C SER A 168 -12.21 3.53 8.36
N PHE A 169 -11.78 4.64 8.93
CA PHE A 169 -11.26 4.72 10.29
C PHE A 169 -12.08 5.73 11.10
N ASP A 170 -12.60 5.27 12.25
CA ASP A 170 -13.26 6.13 13.23
C ASP A 170 -12.29 6.45 14.36
N GLU A 171 -11.82 7.69 14.38
CA GLU A 171 -10.76 8.12 15.29
C GLU A 171 -11.22 8.19 16.76
N ASN A 172 -12.53 8.33 17.02
CA ASN A 172 -13.07 8.34 18.39
C ASN A 172 -12.89 7.00 19.08
N PHE A 173 -13.16 5.92 18.33
CA PHE A 173 -13.15 4.56 18.85
C PHE A 173 -11.86 3.81 18.49
N LYS A 174 -11.01 4.41 17.65
CA LYS A 174 -9.82 3.78 17.07
C LYS A 174 -10.14 2.50 16.30
N ASP A 175 -11.29 2.51 15.63
CA ASP A 175 -11.84 1.37 14.91
C ASP A 175 -11.61 1.49 13.41
N VAL A 176 -11.10 0.42 12.80
CA VAL A 176 -10.99 0.28 11.34
C VAL A 176 -12.12 -0.63 10.83
N PHE A 177 -12.68 -0.28 9.68
CA PHE A 177 -13.77 -1.04 9.07
C PHE A 177 -13.58 -1.25 7.57
N ILE A 178 -14.08 -2.38 7.07
CA ILE A 178 -14.27 -2.67 5.64
C ILE A 178 -15.76 -2.59 5.30
N HIS A 179 -16.09 -1.82 4.27
CA HIS A 179 -17.43 -1.70 3.69
C HIS A 179 -17.50 -2.52 2.42
N SER A 180 -17.99 -3.75 2.54
CA SER A 180 -18.10 -4.69 1.42
C SER A 180 -19.39 -4.53 0.61
N SER A 181 -20.41 -3.92 1.23
CA SER A 181 -21.65 -3.51 0.58
C SER A 181 -22.29 -2.40 1.42
N PRO A 182 -23.34 -1.70 0.92
CA PRO A 182 -24.03 -0.67 1.69
C PRO A 182 -24.59 -1.15 3.03
N SER A 183 -24.82 -2.45 3.19
CA SER A 183 -25.36 -3.06 4.41
C SER A 183 -24.34 -3.92 5.19
N LYS A 184 -23.17 -4.22 4.61
CA LYS A 184 -22.16 -5.07 5.24
C LYS A 184 -20.90 -4.26 5.55
N LYS A 185 -20.79 -3.89 6.83
CA LYS A 185 -19.63 -3.26 7.46
C LYS A 185 -18.98 -4.26 8.41
N LEU A 186 -17.72 -4.59 8.17
CA LEU A 186 -16.92 -5.48 9.01
C LEU A 186 -15.93 -4.64 9.82
N LYS A 187 -15.89 -4.83 11.14
CA LYS A 187 -14.88 -4.22 12.02
C LYS A 187 -13.64 -5.10 12.03
N LEU A 188 -12.46 -4.49 11.93
CA LEU A 188 -11.20 -5.19 12.07
C LEU A 188 -10.79 -5.26 13.54
N SER A 189 -10.12 -6.34 13.90
CA SER A 189 -9.61 -6.56 15.25
C SER A 189 -8.25 -5.87 15.40
N HIS A 190 -8.13 -4.97 16.37
CA HIS A 190 -6.81 -4.42 16.72
C HIS A 190 -5.95 -5.51 17.36
N ILE A 191 -4.71 -5.66 16.90
CA ILE A 191 -3.73 -6.59 17.46
C ILE A 191 -2.54 -5.80 17.99
N GLU A 192 -2.10 -6.15 19.20
CA GLU A 192 -0.93 -5.52 19.82
C GLU A 192 0.34 -5.97 19.10
N GLN A 193 0.94 -5.03 18.39
CA GLN A 193 2.24 -5.22 17.76
C GLN A 193 3.06 -3.95 18.00
N ASN A 194 4.13 -4.08 18.78
CA ASN A 194 5.10 -3.00 18.89
C ASN A 194 5.89 -2.93 17.60
N GLN A 195 5.92 -1.75 16.99
CA GLN A 195 6.85 -1.45 15.91
C GLN A 195 8.02 -0.64 16.48
N ASP A 196 9.18 -1.28 16.58
CA ASP A 196 10.44 -0.58 16.82
C ASP A 196 11.12 -0.33 15.47
N GLU A 197 10.81 0.78 14.80
CA GLU A 197 11.44 1.11 13.53
C GLU A 197 12.64 2.03 13.72
N LYS A 198 13.81 1.55 13.27
CA LYS A 198 14.93 2.36 12.82
C LYS A 198 15.68 1.58 11.76
N PHE A 199 15.85 2.16 10.57
CA PHE A 199 16.80 1.61 9.61
C PHE A 199 17.81 2.67 9.25
N ASP A 200 19.08 2.25 9.32
CA ASP A 200 20.19 3.03 8.87
C ASP A 200 21.34 2.13 8.43
N ASN A 201 22.10 2.76 7.53
CA ASN A 201 23.01 2.21 6.55
C ASN A 201 22.49 0.90 5.88
N MET A 202 21.57 1.04 4.93
CA MET A 202 21.80 0.50 3.58
C MET A 202 22.39 1.65 2.70
N ASP A 203 23.67 2.02 2.88
CA ASP A 203 24.50 3.17 2.38
C ASP A 203 23.83 4.48 1.84
N GLU A 204 23.42 5.48 2.65
CA GLU A 204 22.53 5.50 3.81
C GLU A 204 21.09 5.52 3.28
N ASP A 205 20.41 4.39 3.39
CA ASP A 205 19.13 4.07 2.72
C ASP A 205 19.07 4.57 1.27
N ILE A 206 20.20 4.23 0.66
CA ILE A 206 20.85 4.59 -0.58
C ILE A 206 20.73 6.09 -0.89
N LYS A 207 21.51 6.83 -0.08
CA LYS A 207 21.54 8.29 0.21
C LYS A 207 20.16 8.92 0.21
N LEU A 208 19.35 8.38 1.12
CA LEU A 208 17.94 8.58 1.39
C LEU A 208 17.18 8.80 0.09
N LEU A 209 17.22 7.74 -0.73
CA LEU A 209 16.44 7.64 -1.95
C LEU A 209 16.95 8.58 -3.07
N ASN A 210 18.15 9.14 -2.82
CA ASN A 210 19.19 9.73 -3.66
C ASN A 210 18.81 10.85 -4.63
N GLY A 211 19.11 12.10 -4.25
CA GLY A 211 19.45 13.19 -5.20
C GLY A 211 20.00 14.43 -4.50
N LYS A 212 21.01 15.19 -4.96
CA LYS A 212 21.88 15.19 -6.17
C LYS A 212 23.22 14.45 -5.97
N VAL A 213 23.76 13.86 -7.05
CA VAL A 213 25.20 13.66 -7.23
C VAL A 213 25.78 14.96 -7.83
N GLU A 214 26.55 15.72 -7.08
CA GLU A 214 27.50 16.69 -7.64
C GLU A 214 28.87 16.45 -7.01
N GLU A 215 29.74 15.77 -7.74
CA GLU A 215 31.10 16.25 -8.00
C GLU A 215 31.53 15.78 -9.39
N ASN A 216 31.29 16.63 -10.39
CA ASN A 216 32.14 16.69 -11.56
C ASN A 216 33.53 17.16 -11.08
N ARG A 217 34.44 16.23 -10.85
CA ARG A 217 35.88 16.50 -11.01
C ARG A 217 36.34 15.56 -12.12
N LEU A 218 36.40 16.03 -13.36
CA LEU A 218 37.52 16.78 -13.93
C LEU A 218 37.00 17.64 -15.10
N PRO A 219 37.48 18.89 -15.26
CA PRO A 219 38.82 19.10 -15.81
C PRO A 219 39.59 20.20 -15.08
N GLY A 220 40.71 19.82 -14.46
CA GLY A 220 41.72 20.73 -13.97
C GLY A 220 43.05 20.49 -14.67
N ILE A 221 43.06 20.55 -16.01
CA ILE A 221 44.26 21.05 -16.68
C ILE A 221 44.18 22.58 -16.54
N ILE A 222 45.11 23.18 -15.79
CA ILE A 222 46.03 24.22 -16.27
C ILE A 222 47.08 24.50 -15.18
N LEU A 223 48.32 24.24 -15.60
CA LEU A 223 49.62 24.86 -15.31
C LEU A 223 49.87 25.65 -14.01
N LEU A 224 50.95 25.25 -13.31
CA LEU A 224 52.24 25.94 -13.42
C LEU A 224 53.37 24.90 -13.55
#